data_AF-A0A9Q0PX02-F1
#
_entry.id   AF-A0A9Q0PX02-F1
#
_cell.length_a   1.000
_cell.length_b   1.000
_cell.length_c   1.000
_cell.angle_alpha   90.00
_cell.angle_beta   90.00
_cell.angle_gamma   90.00
#
_symmetry.space_group_name_H-M   'P 1'
#
loop_
_entity.id
_entity.type
_entity.pdbx_description
1 polymer ?
#
loop_
_entity_poly.entity_id
_entity_poly.type
_entity_poly.pdbx_seq_one_letter_code
_entity_poly.pdbx_strand_id
1 'polypeptide(L)'
;MEIEEGQAQVIQHFVNKASTLETTSSLANLIAEATSHPSFFAFSEILSLPNLLQLHGTEDSAYIDLLRLFACGTLRDYKGNSALLPKLLPDQILKLKQLTVLTLSETNKVLSYNFKRNLRFLTCVNLKTSL
;
A
#
# COMPACT_ATOMS: atom_id res chain seq x y z
N MET A 1 19.73 13.75 -7.17
CA MET A 1 19.74 12.68 -6.16
C MET A 1 19.04 13.19 -4.90
N GLU A 2 17.83 13.75 -5.03
CA GLU A 2 17.06 14.37 -3.91
C GLU A 2 15.65 13.77 -3.77
N ILE A 3 15.16 13.08 -4.82
CA ILE A 3 13.80 12.52 -4.85
C ILE A 3 13.72 11.18 -4.09
N GLU A 4 14.83 10.45 -3.96
CA GLU A 4 14.89 9.15 -3.26
C GLU A 4 14.96 9.29 -1.72
N GLU A 5 15.57 10.36 -1.20
CA GLU A 5 15.72 10.55 0.26
C GLU A 5 14.39 10.92 0.95
N GLY A 6 13.54 11.71 0.28
CA GLY A 6 12.23 12.08 0.82
C GLY A 6 11.29 10.88 1.02
N GLN A 7 11.37 9.88 0.13
CA GLN A 7 10.53 8.67 0.21
C GLN A 7 10.89 7.83 1.44
N ALA A 8 12.17 7.63 1.70
CA ALA A 8 12.63 6.85 2.86
C ALA A 8 12.20 7.50 4.17
N GLN A 9 12.25 8.83 4.27
CA GLN A 9 11.80 9.56 5.46
C GLN A 9 10.30 9.40 5.69
N VAL A 10 9.49 9.49 4.64
CA VAL A 10 8.03 9.30 4.74
C VAL A 10 7.71 7.87 5.17
N ILE A 11 8.38 6.87 4.61
CA ILE A 11 8.18 5.46 5.01
C ILE A 11 8.53 5.27 6.49
N GLN A 12 9.71 5.72 6.91
CA GLN A 12 10.14 5.61 8.30
C GLN A 12 9.19 6.34 9.26
N HIS A 13 8.68 7.51 8.87
CA HIS A 13 7.69 8.25 9.65
C HIS A 13 6.42 7.42 9.89
N PHE A 14 5.83 6.86 8.83
CA PHE A 14 4.61 6.06 8.97
C PHE A 14 4.85 4.73 9.70
N VAL A 15 6.00 4.08 9.49
CA VAL A 15 6.35 2.84 10.19
C VAL A 15 6.55 3.08 11.69
N ASN A 16 7.26 4.15 12.07
CA ASN A 16 7.46 4.52 13.48
C ASN A 16 6.14 4.95 14.15
N LYS A 17 5.26 5.61 13.39
CA LYS A 17 3.93 5.97 13.89
C LYS A 17 3.07 4.72 14.07
N ALA A 18 3.07 3.79 13.11
CA ALA A 18 2.37 2.52 13.23
C ALA A 18 2.90 1.64 14.39
N SER A 19 4.21 1.67 14.65
CA SER A 19 4.81 0.87 15.73
C SER A 19 4.48 1.39 17.13
N THR A 20 4.23 2.70 17.27
CA THR A 20 3.86 3.33 18.55
C THR A 20 2.35 3.30 18.82
N LEU A 21 1.53 3.10 17.79
CA LEU A 21 0.08 3.03 17.92
C LEU A 21 -0.37 1.60 18.25
N GLU A 22 -1.04 1.44 19.39
CA GLU A 22 -1.62 0.16 19.85
C GLU A 22 -3.15 0.11 19.67
N THR A 23 -3.80 1.27 19.46
CA THR A 23 -5.25 1.35 19.30
C THR A 23 -5.68 1.13 17.85
N THR A 24 -6.72 0.29 17.64
CA THR A 24 -7.23 -0.04 16.30
C THR A 24 -7.69 1.19 15.52
N SER A 25 -8.43 2.08 16.18
CA SER A 25 -8.90 3.34 15.58
C SER A 25 -7.76 4.25 15.11
N SER A 26 -6.68 4.34 15.89
CA SER A 26 -5.51 5.13 15.52
C SER A 26 -4.77 4.53 14.33
N LEU A 27 -4.70 3.20 14.25
CA LEU A 27 -4.12 2.48 13.11
C LEU A 27 -4.99 2.62 11.85
N ALA A 28 -6.31 2.59 11.97
CA ALA A 28 -7.23 2.88 10.85
C ALA A 28 -7.04 4.31 10.32
N ASN A 29 -6.92 5.30 11.21
CA ASN A 29 -6.63 6.69 10.84
C ASN A 29 -5.26 6.82 10.14
N LEU A 30 -4.24 6.11 10.63
CA LEU A 30 -2.93 6.05 9.99
C LEU A 30 -3.01 5.47 8.57
N ILE A 31 -3.78 4.40 8.37
CA ILE A 31 -3.99 3.80 7.05
C ILE A 31 -4.69 4.80 6.12
N ALA A 32 -5.71 5.51 6.59
CA ALA A 32 -6.38 6.55 5.82
C ALA A 32 -5.43 7.69 5.42
N GLU A 33 -4.55 8.12 6.33
CA GLU A 33 -3.52 9.13 6.08
C GLU A 33 -2.49 8.63 5.05
N ALA A 34 -1.93 7.44 5.26
CA ALA A 34 -0.94 6.83 4.39
C ALA A 34 -1.47 6.58 2.97
N THR A 35 -2.71 6.08 2.86
CA THR A 35 -3.36 5.86 1.56
C THR A 35 -3.66 7.17 0.82
N SER A 36 -3.89 8.27 1.52
CA SER A 36 -4.11 9.59 0.92
C SER A 36 -2.81 10.35 0.60
N HIS A 37 -1.70 10.01 1.25
CA HIS A 37 -0.44 10.77 1.13
C HIS A 37 0.24 10.62 -0.25
N PRO A 38 0.39 11.67 -1.07
CA PRO A 38 0.77 11.55 -2.49
C PRO A 38 2.15 10.90 -2.73
N SER A 39 3.06 11.02 -1.76
CA SER A 39 4.42 10.46 -1.84
C SER A 39 4.56 9.12 -1.12
N PHE A 40 3.48 8.46 -0.69
CA PHE A 40 3.59 7.17 0.02
C PHE A 40 3.01 6.03 -0.81
N PHE A 41 3.89 5.10 -1.21
CA PHE A 41 3.55 3.94 -2.06
C PHE A 41 3.99 2.59 -1.46
N ALA A 42 4.80 2.58 -0.39
CA ALA A 42 5.37 1.36 0.20
C ALA A 42 4.49 0.82 1.36
N PHE A 43 3.30 0.33 1.02
CA PHE A 43 2.33 -0.16 2.00
C PHE A 43 2.73 -1.50 2.65
N SER A 44 3.61 -2.28 2.01
CA SER A 44 4.10 -3.56 2.54
C SER A 44 4.87 -3.41 3.85
N GLU A 45 5.61 -2.30 4.03
CA GLU A 45 6.37 -2.03 5.26
C GLU A 45 5.43 -1.88 6.46
N ILE A 46 4.33 -1.13 6.29
CA ILE A 46 3.31 -0.98 7.34
C ILE A 46 2.55 -2.30 7.55
N LEU A 47 2.18 -2.99 6.46
CA LEU A 47 1.47 -4.29 6.53
C LEU A 47 2.27 -5.37 7.26
N SER A 48 3.61 -5.28 7.24
CA SER A 48 4.50 -6.24 7.91
C SER A 48 4.54 -6.06 9.43
N LEU A 49 3.96 -4.99 9.97
CA LEU A 49 3.97 -4.73 11.41
C LEU A 49 2.97 -5.61 12.16
N PRO A 50 3.36 -6.22 13.29
CA PRO A 50 2.48 -7.08 14.08
C PRO A 50 1.30 -6.31 14.68
N ASN A 51 1.42 -4.99 14.86
CA ASN A 51 0.36 -4.14 15.38
C ASN A 51 -0.90 -4.17 14.50
N LEU A 52 -0.74 -4.34 13.18
CA LEU A 52 -1.87 -4.46 12.27
C LEU A 52 -2.57 -5.81 12.32
N LEU A 53 -1.92 -6.86 12.83
CA LEU A 53 -2.60 -8.13 13.07
C LEU A 53 -3.67 -8.00 14.15
N GLN A 54 -3.53 -7.03 15.05
CA GLN A 54 -4.52 -6.76 16.11
C GLN A 54 -5.82 -6.15 15.56
N LEU A 55 -5.81 -5.55 14.36
CA LEU A 55 -7.02 -5.07 13.68
C LEU A 55 -7.82 -6.23 13.05
N HIS A 56 -7.26 -7.44 12.99
CA HIS A 56 -7.93 -8.57 12.40
C HIS A 56 -9.03 -9.08 13.35
N GLY A 57 -10.29 -9.00 12.90
CA GLY A 57 -11.45 -9.38 13.70
C GLY A 57 -12.10 -8.23 14.49
N THR A 58 -11.66 -6.99 14.28
CA THR A 58 -12.33 -5.80 14.82
C THR A 58 -13.18 -5.13 13.74
N GLU A 59 -13.93 -4.09 14.11
CA GLU A 59 -14.70 -3.27 13.17
C GLU A 59 -13.83 -2.60 12.09
N ASP A 60 -12.54 -2.43 12.37
CA ASP A 60 -11.55 -1.83 11.46
C ASP A 60 -10.91 -2.86 10.51
N SER A 61 -11.37 -4.12 10.50
CA SER A 61 -10.78 -5.17 9.65
C SER A 61 -10.79 -4.80 8.16
N ALA A 62 -11.77 -4.01 7.72
CA ALA A 62 -11.87 -3.53 6.35
C ALA A 62 -10.69 -2.63 5.93
N TYR A 63 -10.02 -1.96 6.88
CA TYR A 63 -8.80 -1.18 6.62
C TYR A 63 -7.58 -2.06 6.36
N ILE A 64 -7.50 -3.26 6.94
CA ILE A 64 -6.44 -4.23 6.60
C ILE A 64 -6.62 -4.69 5.15
N ASP A 65 -7.86 -5.02 4.76
CA ASP A 65 -8.14 -5.45 3.39
C ASP A 65 -7.89 -4.32 2.39
N LEU A 66 -8.17 -3.08 2.78
CA LEU A 66 -7.77 -1.90 2.02
C LEU A 66 -6.25 -1.81 1.90
N LEU A 67 -5.49 -1.96 2.98
CA LEU A 67 -4.04 -1.89 2.94
C LEU A 67 -3.45 -3.00 2.05
N ARG A 68 -4.00 -4.21 2.12
CA ARG A 68 -3.63 -5.35 1.24
C ARG A 68 -3.90 -5.05 -0.22
N LEU A 69 -5.03 -4.40 -0.52
CA LEU A 69 -5.38 -3.95 -1.86
C LEU A 69 -4.38 -2.90 -2.38
N PHE A 70 -3.94 -1.96 -1.55
CA PHE A 70 -2.91 -0.98 -1.93
C PHE A 70 -1.51 -1.59 -2.04
N ALA A 71 -1.21 -2.62 -1.26
CA ALA A 71 0.09 -3.31 -1.32
C ALA A 71 0.20 -4.18 -2.57
N CYS A 72 -0.79 -5.05 -2.83
CA CYS A 72 -0.71 -6.09 -3.86
C CYS A 72 -1.91 -6.16 -4.82
N GLY A 73 -2.89 -5.28 -4.69
CA GLY A 73 -4.12 -5.29 -5.48
C GLY A 73 -4.12 -4.33 -6.67
N THR A 74 -5.16 -4.45 -7.48
CA THR A 74 -5.43 -3.57 -8.62
C THR A 74 -6.74 -2.83 -8.46
N LEU A 75 -6.96 -1.80 -9.28
CA LEU A 75 -8.25 -1.12 -9.35
C LEU A 75 -9.42 -2.06 -9.67
N ARG A 76 -9.17 -3.18 -10.37
CA ARG A 76 -10.21 -4.19 -10.64
C ARG A 76 -10.62 -4.92 -9.36
N ASP A 77 -9.66 -5.26 -8.51
CA ASP A 77 -9.91 -5.92 -7.24
C ASP A 77 -10.71 -5.01 -6.30
N TYR A 78 -10.46 -3.69 -6.33
CA TYR A 78 -11.29 -2.71 -5.60
C TYR A 78 -12.74 -2.75 -6.06
N LYS A 79 -12.98 -2.74 -7.38
CA LYS A 79 -14.35 -2.73 -7.93
C LYS A 79 -15.10 -4.02 -7.56
N GLY A 80 -14.42 -5.17 -7.58
CA GLY A 80 -14.99 -6.45 -7.18
C GLY A 80 -15.34 -6.52 -5.69
N ASN A 81 -14.52 -5.90 -4.84
CA ASN A 81 -14.68 -5.92 -3.37
C ASN A 81 -15.30 -4.64 -2.79
N SER A 82 -15.91 -3.80 -3.64
CA SER A 82 -16.45 -2.49 -3.24
C SER A 82 -17.58 -2.57 -2.21
N ALA A 83 -18.21 -3.74 -2.04
CA ALA A 83 -19.21 -3.99 -1.00
C ALA A 83 -18.60 -4.25 0.39
N LEU A 84 -17.35 -4.72 0.45
CA LEU A 84 -16.64 -5.09 1.68
C LEU A 84 -15.65 -4.03 2.14
N LEU A 85 -15.21 -3.16 1.22
CA LEU A 85 -14.20 -2.13 1.48
C LEU A 85 -14.85 -0.77 1.75
N PRO A 86 -14.19 0.08 2.57
CA PRO A 86 -14.64 1.45 2.76
C PRO A 86 -14.56 2.24 1.45
N LYS A 87 -15.45 3.23 1.30
CA LYS A 87 -15.46 4.11 0.13
C LYS A 87 -14.16 4.90 0.07
N LEU A 88 -13.41 4.71 -1.00
CA LEU A 88 -12.18 5.45 -1.25
C LEU A 88 -12.45 6.89 -1.69
N LEU A 89 -11.61 7.80 -1.21
CA LEU A 89 -11.54 9.19 -1.67
C LEU A 89 -10.96 9.27 -3.10
N PRO A 90 -11.26 10.33 -3.86
CA PRO A 90 -10.73 10.52 -5.22
C PRO A 90 -9.20 10.40 -5.30
N ASP A 91 -8.48 10.93 -4.30
CA ASP A 91 -7.02 10.90 -4.23
C ASP A 91 -6.48 9.48 -4.03
N GLN A 92 -7.15 8.70 -3.17
CA GLN A 92 -6.83 7.29 -2.95
C GLN A 92 -7.10 6.46 -4.21
N ILE A 93 -8.18 6.73 -4.95
CA ILE A 93 -8.49 6.08 -6.23
C ILE A 93 -7.42 6.41 -7.27
N LEU A 94 -6.97 7.67 -7.33
CA LEU A 94 -5.90 8.08 -8.23
C LEU A 94 -4.61 7.34 -7.91
N LYS A 95 -4.26 7.21 -6.63
CA LYS A 95 -3.10 6.43 -6.19
C LYS A 95 -3.23 4.95 -6.57
N LEU A 96 -4.39 4.33 -6.33
CA LEU A 96 -4.60 2.93 -6.69
C LEU A 96 -4.51 2.72 -8.21
N LYS A 97 -4.98 3.68 -9.01
CA LYS A 97 -4.77 3.70 -10.46
C LYS A 97 -3.29 3.78 -10.82
N GLN A 98 -2.52 4.66 -10.19
CA GLN A 98 -1.08 4.78 -10.41
C GLN A 98 -0.35 3.47 -10.11
N LEU A 99 -0.62 2.87 -8.95
CA LEU A 99 -0.07 1.57 -8.56
C LEU A 99 -0.45 0.47 -9.56
N THR A 100 -1.71 0.42 -9.99
CA THR A 100 -2.18 -0.55 -11.00
C THR A 100 -1.41 -0.39 -12.32
N VAL A 101 -1.20 0.84 -12.78
CA VAL A 101 -0.44 1.14 -14.00
C VAL A 101 1.03 0.70 -13.83
N LEU A 102 1.64 0.97 -12.68
CA LEU A 102 3.01 0.53 -12.38
C LEU A 102 3.12 -1.00 -12.43
N THR A 103 2.25 -1.72 -11.72
CA THR A 103 2.22 -3.19 -11.71
C THR A 103 1.99 -3.77 -13.11
N LEU A 104 1.04 -3.22 -13.88
CA LEU A 104 0.77 -3.68 -15.24
C LEU A 104 1.93 -3.38 -16.20
N SER A 105 2.61 -2.24 -16.03
CA SER A 105 3.78 -1.87 -16.83
C SER A 105 4.99 -2.76 -16.56
N GLU A 106 5.16 -3.22 -15.32
CA GLU A 106 6.19 -4.19 -14.94
C GLU A 106 5.91 -5.57 -15.55
N THR A 107 4.64 -5.99 -15.62
CA THR A 107 4.26 -7.26 -16.26
C THR A 107 4.31 -7.25 -17.80
N ASN A 108 4.35 -6.09 -18.47
CA ASN A 108 4.17 -5.99 -19.94
C ASN A 108 5.38 -5.47 -20.75
N LYS A 109 6.59 -5.36 -20.19
CA LYS A 109 7.75 -4.77 -20.91
C LYS A 109 9.02 -5.61 -20.62
N VAL A 110 9.86 -6.05 -21.58
CA VAL A 110 10.44 -5.33 -22.74
C VAL A 110 10.46 -3.83 -22.48
N LEU A 111 11.20 -3.43 -21.45
CA LEU A 111 11.43 -2.02 -21.15
C LEU A 111 12.58 -1.55 -22.03
N SER A 112 12.22 -0.93 -23.15
CA SER A 112 13.12 -0.06 -23.91
C SER A 112 13.76 0.98 -22.98
N TYR A 113 15.03 1.23 -23.24
CA TYR A 113 16.05 1.84 -22.38
C TYR A 113 15.61 3.08 -21.59
N ASN A 114 16.14 3.20 -20.36
CA ASN A 114 16.20 4.38 -19.47
C ASN A 114 15.21 4.48 -18.29
N PHE A 115 14.85 3.36 -17.66
CA PHE A 115 14.43 3.38 -16.26
C PHE A 115 15.06 2.21 -15.50
N LYS A 116 16.39 2.30 -15.25
CA LYS A 116 17.06 1.47 -14.23
C LYS A 116 16.64 2.04 -12.86
N ARG A 117 15.74 1.38 -12.12
CA ARG A 117 15.92 0.16 -11.31
C ARG A 117 16.54 0.49 -9.94
N ASN A 118 15.71 1.05 -9.06
CA ASN A 118 15.75 0.77 -7.63
C ASN A 118 14.48 -0.01 -7.27
N LEU A 119 14.44 -1.24 -7.79
CA LEU A 119 13.29 -2.14 -7.73
C LEU A 119 13.28 -2.85 -6.38
N ARG A 120 12.84 -2.15 -5.34
CA ARG A 120 12.52 -2.73 -4.02
C ARG A 120 11.01 -2.91 -3.79
N PHE A 121 10.19 -2.70 -4.82
CA PHE A 121 8.74 -2.95 -4.81
C PHE A 121 8.37 -4.42 -5.14
N LEU A 122 9.35 -5.34 -5.24
CA LEU A 122 9.18 -6.74 -5.66
C LEU A 122 8.59 -7.69 -4.59
N THR A 123 7.92 -7.21 -3.55
CA THR A 123 7.40 -8.09 -2.49
C THR A 123 6.07 -8.76 -2.85
N CYS A 124 5.24 -8.18 -3.73
CA CYS A 124 3.92 -8.77 -4.04
C CYS A 124 3.90 -9.81 -5.16
N VAL A 125 4.93 -9.90 -6.02
CA VAL A 125 4.98 -10.98 -7.04
C VAL A 125 5.35 -12.33 -6.41
N ASN A 126 6.19 -12.35 -5.38
CA ASN A 126 6.64 -13.60 -4.74
C ASN A 126 5.63 -14.22 -3.75
N LEU A 127 4.59 -13.49 -3.32
CA LEU A 127 3.61 -14.06 -2.39
C LEU A 127 2.56 -14.95 -3.10
N LYS A 128 2.42 -14.84 -4.42
CA LYS A 128 1.46 -15.65 -5.20
C LYS A 128 2.03 -16.99 -5.69
N THR A 129 3.32 -17.23 -5.46
CA THR A 129 4.04 -18.46 -5.85
C THR A 129 4.35 -19.39 -4.68
N SER A 130 3.83 -19.12 -3.48
CA SER A 130 4.01 -19.99 -2.31
C SER A 130 2.70 -20.28 -1.56
N LEU A 131 1.62 -20.50 -2.32
CA LEU A 131 0.43 -21.22 -1.89
C LEU A 131 0.09 -22.28 -2.95
#